data_AF-A0A372BVZ7-F1
#
_entry.id   AF-A0A372BVZ7-F1
#
_cell.length_a   1.000
_cell.length_b   1.000
_cell.length_c   1.000
_cell.angle_alpha   90.00
_cell.angle_beta   90.00
_cell.angle_gamma   90.00
#
_symmetry.space_group_name_H-M   'P 1'
#
loop_
_entity.id
_entity.type
_entity.pdbx_description
1 polymer ?
#
loop_
_entity_poly.entity_id
_entity_poly.type
_entity_poly.pdbx_seq_one_letter_code
_entity_poly.pdbx_strand_id
1 'polypeptide(L)'
;MAMLSHPVIPGMSFCGQSAVSLKPMPRTCHSHSNMPCEPTSASRAASESPERKATHRKGLSRINSVMLRDLWVGDRSMGVISEGELRAPSQPDMSPVYYFDRLAASVAGRANPTTSRGRAILNRGIFSMMRGPWRGRCVAAMACLGVLLSSGCMLRDLNEQVRMMDRACVIEGRVQQGEGGGQAVVVVLAMGDAESEVPPKPVDFTLPDPAGGFSFAVAPGQYRLLAFEDTDGDLELDDDEPASRADSEGTFACGAGDRLRENPISLKSDDRLEGGRTFFIQEGRNLVAGAMESAASLGQLTAFGDVVPLSDSRFDLERARDSLWRPLDFIRQGHVGVYLREPLDPERTPVLFIHGINGSPRVLEPLIQHLDGEQFQPMYFYYASGLRIGQIAWHLDRVMRELEHRRDIDRYHVVAHSMGGLVARAWLLERSRQGTGAQIASFVSLSTPWSGYPSARQGVDHSPVVVPVWRDMATGSEFLNGLFGHDETLEDLPPHHLLFSFRQSGWLAGSSGDDVAALASMLPSQVQRQATSVFGVDAGHVEIISDESAQARVKSLLLQSE
;
A
#
# COMPACT_ATOMS: atom_id res chain seq x y z
N MET A 1 34.03 5.20 -31.70
CA MET A 1 34.69 5.50 -32.99
C MET A 1 33.58 5.77 -34.01
N ALA A 2 33.51 7.01 -34.53
CA ALA A 2 32.68 7.57 -35.62
C ALA A 2 31.16 7.26 -35.65
N MET A 3 30.25 8.18 -35.28
CA MET A 3 29.77 9.41 -35.96
C MET A 3 28.65 9.21 -37.01
N LEU A 4 27.49 9.84 -36.72
CA LEU A 4 26.55 10.58 -37.59
C LEU A 4 25.78 9.72 -38.62
N SER A 5 24.48 9.91 -38.92
CA SER A 5 23.64 11.11 -39.01
C SER A 5 22.17 10.71 -39.25
N HIS A 6 21.21 11.46 -38.72
CA HIS A 6 19.83 11.54 -39.25
C HIS A 6 19.82 12.36 -40.57
N PRO A 7 18.80 12.23 -41.44
CA PRO A 7 17.66 13.16 -41.36
C PRO A 7 16.26 12.62 -41.77
N VAL A 8 15.24 13.14 -41.07
CA VAL A 8 14.00 13.78 -41.58
C VAL A 8 12.88 12.94 -42.24
N ILE A 9 11.72 13.00 -41.56
CA ILE A 9 10.31 12.71 -41.90
C ILE A 9 9.78 13.75 -42.93
N PRO A 10 8.93 13.43 -43.93
CA PRO A 10 7.47 13.59 -43.73
C PRO A 10 6.51 12.75 -44.60
N GLY A 11 5.33 12.48 -44.02
CA GLY A 11 4.06 12.84 -44.68
C GLY A 11 3.18 11.70 -45.21
N MET A 12 2.05 11.52 -44.51
CA MET A 12 0.69 11.35 -45.04
C MET A 12 0.49 10.65 -46.40
N SER A 13 -0.30 9.58 -46.44
CA SER A 13 -1.69 9.70 -46.93
C SER A 13 -2.52 8.43 -46.75
N PHE A 14 -3.81 8.68 -46.67
CA PHE A 14 -4.96 7.80 -46.56
C PHE A 14 -5.14 6.82 -47.74
N CYS A 15 -5.98 5.81 -47.44
CA CYS A 15 -7.11 5.33 -48.24
C CYS A 15 -6.96 3.91 -48.82
N GLY A 16 -8.01 3.09 -48.63
CA GLY A 16 -8.26 1.96 -49.51
C GLY A 16 -8.83 0.72 -48.84
N GLN A 17 -10.12 0.77 -48.47
CA GLN A 17 -10.95 -0.42 -48.30
C GLN A 17 -10.88 -1.30 -49.56
N SER A 18 -10.91 -2.62 -49.39
CA SER A 18 -11.59 -3.53 -50.33
C SER A 18 -11.99 -4.81 -49.61
N ALA A 19 -13.30 -4.94 -49.44
CA ALA A 19 -13.98 -6.15 -49.04
C ALA A 19 -14.00 -7.14 -50.22
N VAL A 20 -13.84 -8.43 -49.92
CA VAL A 20 -14.30 -9.51 -50.80
C VAL A 20 -15.11 -10.48 -49.95
N SER A 21 -16.39 -10.56 -50.30
CA SER A 21 -17.39 -11.52 -49.84
C SER A 21 -17.33 -12.77 -50.71
N LEU A 22 -17.49 -13.97 -50.14
CA LEU A 22 -18.15 -15.12 -50.77
C LEU A 22 -18.46 -16.24 -49.75
N LYS A 23 -19.76 -16.55 -49.68
CA LYS A 23 -20.54 -17.61 -48.99
C LYS A 23 -20.34 -19.02 -49.65
N PRO A 24 -21.03 -20.13 -49.25
CA PRO A 24 -20.93 -20.92 -48.00
C PRO A 24 -21.03 -22.48 -48.22
N MET A 25 -21.08 -23.25 -47.10
CA MET A 25 -21.68 -24.60 -46.91
C MET A 25 -20.91 -25.88 -47.39
N PRO A 26 -21.22 -27.11 -46.88
CA PRO A 26 -22.35 -27.55 -46.03
C PRO A 26 -22.04 -28.45 -44.79
N ARG A 27 -23.14 -28.70 -44.06
CA ARG A 27 -23.42 -29.55 -42.87
C ARG A 27 -23.11 -31.04 -43.03
N THR A 28 -22.94 -31.75 -41.91
CA THR A 28 -23.48 -33.12 -41.65
C THR A 28 -23.69 -33.38 -40.14
N CYS A 29 -24.62 -34.31 -39.82
CA CYS A 29 -25.38 -34.49 -38.57
C CYS A 29 -24.99 -35.72 -37.72
N HIS A 30 -25.63 -35.83 -36.53
CA HIS A 30 -26.03 -37.05 -35.76
C HIS A 30 -24.92 -37.79 -34.97
N SER A 31 -25.11 -38.39 -33.77
CA SER A 31 -26.30 -38.83 -32.99
C SER A 31 -25.96 -39.35 -31.56
N HIS A 32 -26.92 -39.21 -30.63
CA HIS A 32 -27.44 -40.17 -29.61
C HIS A 32 -26.60 -40.80 -28.46
N SER A 33 -26.97 -40.39 -27.22
CA SER A 33 -27.48 -41.15 -26.04
C SER A 33 -26.90 -42.51 -25.59
N ASN A 34 -26.54 -42.63 -24.30
CA ASN A 34 -27.23 -43.50 -23.31
C ASN A 34 -26.56 -43.50 -21.91
N MET A 35 -27.37 -43.26 -20.87
CA MET A 35 -27.22 -43.69 -19.47
C MET A 35 -27.63 -45.17 -19.32
N PRO A 36 -27.28 -45.91 -18.24
CA PRO A 36 -28.15 -45.99 -17.04
C PRO A 36 -27.53 -46.35 -15.66
N CYS A 37 -28.30 -46.02 -14.62
CA CYS A 37 -28.57 -46.72 -13.34
C CYS A 37 -27.61 -46.67 -12.12
N GLU A 38 -28.19 -46.14 -11.02
CA GLU A 38 -27.87 -46.41 -9.60
C GLU A 38 -28.07 -47.88 -9.20
N PRO A 39 -27.63 -48.28 -7.98
CA PRO A 39 -28.63 -48.45 -6.92
C PRO A 39 -28.23 -47.98 -5.50
N THR A 40 -29.28 -47.63 -4.76
CA THR A 40 -29.43 -47.39 -3.32
C THR A 40 -28.87 -48.47 -2.39
N SER A 41 -28.37 -48.08 -1.20
CA SER A 41 -28.65 -48.80 0.06
C SER A 41 -28.43 -47.93 1.31
N ALA A 42 -29.16 -48.26 2.38
CA ALA A 42 -29.37 -47.47 3.60
C ALA A 42 -28.73 -48.11 4.84
N SER A 43 -28.37 -47.30 5.86
CA SER A 43 -28.52 -47.57 7.31
C SER A 43 -28.07 -46.30 8.08
N ARG A 44 -28.87 -45.61 8.92
CA ARG A 44 -29.33 -45.88 10.30
C ARG A 44 -28.23 -46.36 11.28
N ALA A 45 -27.75 -45.49 12.19
CA ALA A 45 -28.20 -45.41 13.60
C ALA A 45 -27.17 -44.74 14.55
N ALA A 46 -27.72 -44.01 15.54
CA ALA A 46 -27.29 -43.92 16.96
C ALA A 46 -25.95 -43.20 17.28
N SER A 47 -25.97 -41.98 17.80
CA SER A 47 -26.11 -41.59 19.22
C SER A 47 -24.85 -41.79 20.06
N GLU A 48 -24.29 -40.70 20.61
CA GLU A 48 -24.16 -40.44 22.06
C GLU A 48 -23.17 -39.30 22.34
N SER A 49 -23.67 -38.28 23.02
CA SER A 49 -22.89 -37.34 23.84
C SER A 49 -22.60 -38.01 25.19
N PRO A 50 -21.57 -37.56 25.94
CA PRO A 50 -21.96 -36.88 27.17
C PRO A 50 -21.11 -35.66 27.54
N GLU A 51 -21.81 -34.66 28.07
CA GLU A 51 -21.31 -33.63 28.98
C GLU A 51 -20.57 -34.22 30.20
N ARG A 52 -19.56 -33.51 30.71
CA ARG A 52 -19.30 -33.44 32.16
C ARG A 52 -18.71 -32.11 32.61
N LYS A 53 -19.28 -31.62 33.71
CA LYS A 53 -19.11 -30.34 34.39
C LYS A 53 -17.90 -30.27 35.33
N ALA A 54 -17.44 -29.03 35.52
CA ALA A 54 -17.04 -28.35 36.77
C ALA A 54 -15.70 -28.72 37.46
N THR A 55 -14.89 -27.70 37.81
CA THR A 55 -14.94 -27.05 39.13
C THR A 55 -13.93 -25.89 39.30
N HIS A 56 -14.37 -24.91 40.09
CA HIS A 56 -13.63 -23.75 40.63
C HIS A 56 -12.38 -24.10 41.45
N ARG A 57 -11.39 -23.20 41.46
CA ARG A 57 -10.67 -22.82 42.69
C ARG A 57 -10.15 -21.37 42.65
N LYS A 58 -10.52 -20.60 43.68
CA LYS A 58 -9.94 -19.30 44.07
C LYS A 58 -8.63 -19.52 44.85
N GLY A 59 -7.69 -18.59 44.73
CA GLY A 59 -6.53 -18.45 45.61
C GLY A 59 -5.92 -17.05 45.52
N LEU A 60 -6.12 -16.25 46.56
CA LEU A 60 -5.52 -14.93 46.81
C LEU A 60 -4.27 -15.09 47.70
N SER A 61 -3.19 -14.34 47.41
CA SER A 61 -2.33 -13.64 48.40
C SER A 61 -1.24 -12.83 47.66
N ARG A 62 -1.32 -11.49 47.65
CA ARG A 62 -0.70 -10.53 48.58
C ARG A 62 0.83 -10.36 48.49
N ILE A 63 1.21 -9.19 47.96
CA ILE A 63 2.10 -8.14 48.53
C ILE A 63 3.53 -8.55 48.93
N ASN A 64 4.52 -7.91 48.29
CA ASN A 64 5.57 -7.19 49.03
C ASN A 64 6.14 -6.02 48.21
N SER A 65 6.11 -4.84 48.83
CA SER A 65 6.78 -3.61 48.44
C SER A 65 7.90 -3.34 49.45
N VAL A 66 9.13 -3.12 48.99
CA VAL A 66 10.20 -2.47 49.77
C VAL A 66 10.99 -1.54 48.84
N MET A 67 11.42 -0.44 49.44
CA MET A 67 11.82 0.86 48.90
C MET A 67 13.35 1.08 49.07
N LEU A 68 13.88 2.02 48.27
CA LEU A 68 15.00 2.96 48.55
C LEU A 68 16.47 2.46 48.57
N ARG A 69 17.29 3.00 47.64
CA ARG A 69 18.21 4.16 47.81
C ARG A 69 19.67 3.97 47.32
N ASP A 70 20.12 5.06 46.69
CA ASP A 70 21.48 5.61 46.59
C ASP A 70 22.55 4.93 45.70
N LEU A 71 22.99 5.62 44.65
CA LEU A 71 24.30 6.31 44.65
C LEU A 71 24.52 7.17 43.39
N TRP A 72 24.92 8.40 43.65
CA TRP A 72 25.26 9.47 42.71
C TRP A 72 26.77 9.75 42.89
N VAL A 73 27.59 9.46 41.89
CA VAL A 73 28.99 9.91 41.70
C VAL A 73 29.19 9.79 40.17
N GLY A 74 29.45 10.81 39.35
CA GLY A 74 30.20 12.03 39.57
C GLY A 74 31.60 11.85 38.99
N ASP A 75 31.79 11.97 37.67
CA ASP A 75 33.08 12.44 37.16
C ASP A 75 32.98 13.23 35.86
N ARG A 76 33.72 14.34 35.83
CA ARG A 76 33.89 15.30 34.76
C ARG A 76 35.32 15.12 34.24
N SER A 77 35.50 15.01 32.93
CA SER A 77 36.77 15.34 32.30
C SER A 77 36.55 16.15 31.03
N MET A 78 36.97 17.42 31.10
CA MET A 78 37.18 18.33 29.97
C MET A 78 38.32 17.84 29.08
N GLY A 79 38.22 18.09 27.77
CA GLY A 79 39.30 17.83 26.82
C GLY A 79 39.12 18.55 25.48
N VAL A 80 39.48 19.85 25.48
CA VAL A 80 40.20 20.60 24.42
C VAL A 80 39.57 20.75 23.01
N ILE A 81 39.40 22.03 22.67
CA ILE A 81 39.09 22.63 21.36
C ILE A 81 40.32 22.56 20.44
N SER A 82 40.14 22.20 19.17
CA SER A 82 41.03 22.67 18.10
C SER A 82 40.20 23.22 16.93
N GLU A 83 40.50 24.45 16.56
CA GLU A 83 39.94 25.18 15.43
C GLU A 83 40.41 24.62 14.08
N GLY A 84 39.56 24.76 13.06
CA GLY A 84 40.01 25.05 11.69
C GLY A 84 39.59 24.08 10.60
N GLU A 85 38.43 24.32 9.98
CA GLU A 85 38.34 24.59 8.53
C GLU A 85 36.91 25.02 8.15
N LEU A 86 36.78 26.30 7.81
CA LEU A 86 35.55 26.91 7.29
C LEU A 86 35.25 26.36 5.89
N ARG A 87 34.27 25.46 5.79
CA ARG A 87 33.57 25.18 4.52
C ARG A 87 32.31 26.05 4.42
N ALA A 88 32.16 26.68 3.27
CA ALA A 88 31.03 27.53 2.91
C ALA A 88 29.68 26.83 3.13
N PRO A 89 28.62 27.52 3.59
CA PRO A 89 27.33 26.89 3.81
C PRO A 89 26.74 26.46 2.46
N SER A 90 26.58 25.15 2.30
CA SER A 90 25.71 24.55 1.29
C SER A 90 24.30 25.10 1.46
N GLN A 91 23.66 25.44 0.34
CA GLN A 91 22.30 25.94 0.30
C GLN A 91 21.34 25.00 1.05
N PRO A 92 20.35 25.51 1.80
CA PRO A 92 19.36 24.65 2.42
C PRO A 92 18.49 24.00 1.33
N ASP A 93 18.53 22.67 1.29
CA ASP A 93 17.60 21.86 0.53
C ASP A 93 16.20 22.03 1.13
N MET A 94 15.34 22.79 0.45
CA MET A 94 14.02 23.15 0.92
C MET A 94 13.07 21.96 0.73
N SER A 95 12.97 21.13 1.76
CA SER A 95 12.01 20.01 1.80
C SER A 95 10.56 20.53 1.84
N PRO A 96 9.59 19.84 1.20
CA PRO A 96 8.19 20.29 1.12
C PRO A 96 7.42 20.27 2.45
N VAL A 97 8.03 19.86 3.57
CA VAL A 97 7.38 19.91 4.89
C VAL A 97 7.15 21.37 5.33
N TYR A 98 7.96 22.30 4.85
CA TYR A 98 7.76 23.75 5.02
C TYR A 98 6.56 24.34 4.25
N TYR A 99 5.91 23.55 3.40
CA TYR A 99 4.79 24.02 2.56
C TYR A 99 3.48 24.14 3.35
N PHE A 100 3.32 23.36 4.43
CA PHE A 100 2.07 23.28 5.18
C PHE A 100 1.79 24.50 6.08
N ASP A 101 2.84 25.15 6.63
CA ASP A 101 2.64 26.34 7.48
C ASP A 101 2.35 27.62 6.69
N ARG A 102 2.85 27.75 5.45
CA ARG A 102 2.67 28.99 4.66
C ARG A 102 1.32 29.09 3.94
N LEU A 103 0.71 27.97 3.56
CA LEU A 103 -0.60 27.98 2.89
C LEU A 103 -1.75 28.26 3.89
N ALA A 104 -1.70 27.70 5.10
CA ALA A 104 -2.70 27.96 6.15
C ALA A 104 -2.66 29.42 6.66
N ALA A 105 -1.46 29.99 6.82
CA ALA A 105 -1.31 31.39 7.27
C ALA A 105 -1.75 32.43 6.22
N SER A 106 -1.75 32.08 4.93
CA SER A 106 -2.14 32.96 3.82
C SER A 106 -3.66 33.12 3.68
N VAL A 107 -4.45 32.15 4.15
CA VAL A 107 -5.92 32.14 4.00
C VAL A 107 -6.65 32.69 5.25
N ALA A 108 -6.00 32.72 6.42
CA ALA A 108 -6.62 33.12 7.69
C ALA A 108 -6.42 34.61 8.10
N GLY A 109 -5.86 35.45 7.23
CA GLY A 109 -5.43 36.82 7.58
C GLY A 109 -6.18 37.96 6.92
N ARG A 110 -7.50 38.11 7.10
CA ARG A 110 -8.20 39.39 6.87
C ARG A 110 -9.30 39.64 7.91
N ALA A 111 -8.92 40.30 8.99
CA ALA A 111 -9.83 41.08 9.81
C ALA A 111 -9.46 42.58 9.68
N ASN A 112 -10.45 43.38 9.29
CA ASN A 112 -10.41 44.84 9.18
C ASN A 112 -9.97 45.50 10.50
N PRO A 113 -9.37 46.70 10.41
CA PRO A 113 -9.91 47.79 11.21
C PRO A 113 -10.19 49.05 10.38
N THR A 114 -11.34 49.62 10.71
CA THR A 114 -11.93 50.85 10.20
C THR A 114 -11.11 52.11 10.54
N THR A 115 -10.89 52.92 9.50
CA THR A 115 -10.75 54.39 9.42
C THR A 115 -10.67 55.27 10.68
N SER A 116 -9.67 56.17 10.71
CA SER A 116 -9.91 57.62 10.92
C SER A 116 -8.74 58.52 10.45
N ARG A 117 -9.05 59.43 9.52
CA ARG A 117 -8.59 60.84 9.31
C ARG A 117 -7.13 61.27 9.56
N GLY A 118 -6.56 61.92 8.53
CA GLY A 118 -5.52 62.95 8.67
C GLY A 118 -5.00 63.46 7.32
N ARG A 119 -5.23 64.75 7.01
CA ARG A 119 -5.02 65.41 5.71
C ARG A 119 -3.64 66.09 5.62
N ALA A 120 -3.07 66.06 4.42
CA ALA A 120 -2.24 67.08 3.74
C ALA A 120 -0.84 67.48 4.28
N ILE A 121 0.16 67.49 3.39
CA ILE A 121 0.81 68.71 2.86
C ILE A 121 1.68 68.34 1.63
N LEU A 122 1.72 69.28 0.68
CA LEU A 122 2.28 69.23 -0.66
C LEU A 122 3.72 69.78 -0.71
N ASN A 123 4.50 69.26 -1.67
CA ASN A 123 5.50 69.97 -2.51
C ASN A 123 6.92 70.32 -1.99
N ARG A 124 7.95 69.65 -2.56
CA ARG A 124 8.96 70.18 -3.52
C ARG A 124 10.22 69.30 -3.55
N GLY A 125 10.77 69.02 -4.74
CA GLY A 125 12.15 68.55 -4.89
C GLY A 125 12.38 67.56 -6.04
N ILE A 126 12.89 68.09 -7.14
CA ILE A 126 13.17 67.42 -8.42
C ILE A 126 14.54 66.70 -8.40
N PHE A 127 14.65 65.61 -9.20
CA PHE A 127 15.86 64.89 -9.66
C PHE A 127 16.65 64.04 -8.63
N SER A 128 16.39 62.72 -8.62
CA SER A 128 17.42 61.66 -8.53
C SER A 128 16.82 60.24 -8.60
N MET A 129 17.36 59.41 -9.50
CA MET A 129 17.37 57.93 -9.50
C MET A 129 16.04 57.15 -9.47
N MET A 130 15.68 56.61 -10.64
CA MET A 130 14.98 55.32 -10.77
C MET A 130 15.87 54.17 -10.23
N ARG A 131 15.89 53.96 -8.91
CA ARG A 131 16.31 52.71 -8.26
C ARG A 131 15.49 52.52 -6.98
N GLY A 132 14.31 51.92 -7.11
CA GLY A 132 13.38 51.67 -6.00
C GLY A 132 12.87 50.23 -5.93
N PRO A 133 12.30 49.79 -4.78
CA PRO A 133 12.01 48.40 -4.39
C PRO A 133 10.90 47.70 -5.20
N TRP A 134 10.46 48.30 -6.30
CA TRP A 134 9.38 47.80 -7.16
C TRP A 134 9.78 46.57 -7.97
N ARG A 135 11.06 46.42 -8.34
CA ARG A 135 11.55 45.21 -9.01
C ARG A 135 11.46 43.96 -8.12
N GLY A 136 11.75 44.10 -6.82
CA GLY A 136 11.62 42.99 -5.86
C GLY A 136 10.17 42.57 -5.60
N ARG A 137 9.24 43.54 -5.56
CA ARG A 137 7.80 43.28 -5.36
C ARG A 137 7.14 42.64 -6.59
N CYS A 138 7.55 43.01 -7.80
CA CYS A 138 7.05 42.36 -9.02
C CYS A 138 7.60 40.94 -9.20
N VAL A 139 8.88 40.69 -8.87
CA VAL A 139 9.45 39.33 -8.89
C VAL A 139 8.82 38.44 -7.83
N ALA A 140 8.59 38.95 -6.61
CA ALA A 140 7.88 38.21 -5.55
C ALA A 140 6.41 37.92 -5.91
N ALA A 141 5.71 38.87 -6.54
CA ALA A 141 4.33 38.67 -7.00
C ALA A 141 4.25 37.67 -8.16
N MET A 142 5.19 37.70 -9.11
CA MET A 142 5.24 36.70 -10.19
C MET A 142 5.69 35.32 -9.70
N ALA A 143 6.57 35.25 -8.69
CA ALA A 143 6.93 33.98 -8.03
C ALA A 143 5.74 33.40 -7.25
N CYS A 144 4.98 34.22 -6.52
CA CYS A 144 3.75 33.78 -5.84
C CYS A 144 2.67 33.35 -6.85
N LEU A 145 2.54 34.06 -7.98
CA LEU A 145 1.61 33.67 -9.05
C LEU A 145 2.07 32.37 -9.74
N GLY A 146 3.36 32.18 -9.99
CA GLY A 146 3.92 30.93 -10.53
C GLY A 146 3.72 29.74 -9.59
N VAL A 147 3.86 29.95 -8.29
CA VAL A 147 3.60 28.94 -7.25
C VAL A 147 2.11 28.60 -7.11
N LEU A 148 1.22 29.60 -7.21
CA LEU A 148 -0.23 29.37 -7.24
C LEU A 148 -0.67 28.63 -8.53
N LEU A 149 -0.02 28.92 -9.66
CA LEU A 149 -0.29 28.26 -10.93
C LEU A 149 0.23 26.81 -10.96
N SER A 150 1.39 26.50 -10.35
CA SER A 150 1.91 25.13 -10.27
C SER A 150 1.10 24.25 -9.31
N SER A 151 0.64 24.80 -8.19
CA SER A 151 -0.26 24.11 -7.24
C SER A 151 -1.62 23.77 -7.88
N GLY A 152 -2.10 24.64 -8.78
CA GLY A 152 -3.34 24.42 -9.53
C GLY A 152 -3.29 23.22 -10.47
N CYS A 153 -2.12 22.93 -11.07
CA CYS A 153 -1.94 21.75 -11.91
C CYS A 153 -1.97 20.45 -11.08
N MET A 154 -1.28 20.41 -9.94
CA MET A 154 -1.27 19.21 -9.07
C MET A 154 -2.65 18.89 -8.49
N LEU A 155 -3.40 19.90 -8.04
CA LEU A 155 -4.76 19.70 -7.54
C LEU A 155 -5.74 19.28 -8.64
N ARG A 156 -5.54 19.75 -9.87
CA ARG A 156 -6.32 19.30 -11.03
C ARG A 156 -6.04 17.84 -11.34
N ASP A 157 -4.77 17.45 -11.45
CA ASP A 157 -4.36 16.07 -11.70
C ASP A 157 -4.91 15.16 -10.58
N LEU A 158 -4.75 15.56 -9.31
CA LEU A 158 -5.33 14.84 -8.18
C LEU A 158 -6.85 14.70 -8.29
N ASN A 159 -7.57 15.75 -8.67
CA ASN A 159 -9.03 15.69 -8.85
C ASN A 159 -9.44 14.73 -9.97
N GLU A 160 -8.69 14.71 -11.08
CA GLU A 160 -8.92 13.74 -12.15
C GLU A 160 -8.68 12.31 -11.65
N GLN A 161 -7.62 12.08 -10.88
CA GLN A 161 -7.27 10.77 -10.29
C GLN A 161 -8.33 10.29 -9.28
N VAL A 162 -8.74 11.16 -8.34
CA VAL A 162 -9.79 10.86 -7.35
C VAL A 162 -11.12 10.55 -8.04
N ARG A 163 -11.51 11.32 -9.07
CA ARG A 163 -12.72 11.03 -9.85
C ARG A 163 -12.66 9.70 -10.59
N MET A 164 -11.47 9.28 -11.04
CA MET A 164 -11.31 7.95 -11.64
C MET A 164 -11.47 6.85 -10.58
N MET A 165 -10.89 7.03 -9.39
CA MET A 165 -11.04 6.09 -8.27
C MET A 165 -12.50 5.97 -7.81
N ASP A 166 -13.21 7.09 -7.67
CA ASP A 166 -14.62 7.11 -7.25
C ASP A 166 -15.57 6.49 -8.29
N ARG A 167 -15.12 6.33 -9.54
CA ARG A 167 -15.86 5.68 -10.62
C ARG A 167 -15.56 4.20 -10.75
N ALA A 168 -14.57 3.66 -10.02
CA ALA A 168 -14.33 2.24 -10.01
C ALA A 168 -15.56 1.51 -9.47
N CYS A 169 -15.92 0.40 -10.12
CA CYS A 169 -16.87 -0.56 -9.59
C CYS A 169 -16.14 -1.42 -8.55
N VAL A 170 -16.78 -1.64 -7.39
CA VAL A 170 -16.30 -2.59 -6.39
C VAL A 170 -17.22 -3.81 -6.36
N ILE A 171 -16.65 -5.01 -6.47
CA ILE A 171 -17.37 -6.27 -6.40
C ILE A 171 -16.86 -7.03 -5.18
N GLU A 172 -17.71 -7.20 -4.17
CA GLU A 172 -17.41 -7.92 -2.93
C GLU A 172 -18.20 -9.23 -2.90
N GLY A 173 -17.65 -10.28 -2.29
CA GLY A 173 -18.38 -11.54 -2.11
C GLY A 173 -17.70 -12.47 -1.12
N ARG A 174 -18.20 -13.70 -1.05
CA ARG A 174 -17.57 -14.80 -0.30
C ARG A 174 -17.51 -16.08 -1.12
N VAL A 175 -16.50 -16.89 -0.88
CA VAL A 175 -16.39 -18.27 -1.33
C VAL A 175 -16.56 -19.18 -0.13
N GLN A 176 -17.44 -20.17 -0.24
CA GLN A 176 -17.55 -21.26 0.72
C GLN A 176 -16.86 -22.47 0.10
N GLN A 177 -15.64 -22.76 0.55
CA GLN A 177 -14.92 -23.97 0.16
C GLN A 177 -15.51 -25.20 0.87
N GLY A 178 -15.52 -26.33 0.15
CA GLY A 178 -15.83 -27.64 0.70
C GLY A 178 -14.67 -28.21 1.51
N GLU A 179 -14.71 -29.52 1.79
CA GLU A 179 -13.63 -30.22 2.51
C GLU A 179 -12.36 -30.47 1.67
N GLY A 180 -12.24 -29.79 0.52
CA GLY A 180 -11.01 -29.77 -0.26
C GLY A 180 -9.92 -29.00 0.48
N GLY A 181 -8.68 -29.49 0.38
CA GLY A 181 -7.52 -28.90 1.07
C GLY A 181 -6.77 -27.85 0.25
N GLY A 182 -7.31 -27.41 -0.90
CA GLY A 182 -6.65 -26.49 -1.81
C GLY A 182 -6.93 -25.02 -1.51
N GLN A 183 -6.14 -24.14 -2.12
CA GLN A 183 -6.29 -22.69 -1.99
C GLN A 183 -7.40 -22.19 -2.93
N ALA A 184 -8.42 -21.52 -2.41
CA ALA A 184 -9.42 -20.91 -3.29
C ALA A 184 -8.79 -19.78 -4.12
N VAL A 185 -9.21 -19.69 -5.38
CA VAL A 185 -8.88 -18.63 -6.32
C VAL A 185 -10.19 -18.09 -6.90
N VAL A 186 -10.37 -16.78 -6.88
CA VAL A 186 -11.52 -16.11 -7.53
C VAL A 186 -11.00 -15.27 -8.68
N VAL A 187 -11.65 -15.40 -9.83
CA VAL A 187 -11.32 -14.67 -11.06
C VAL A 187 -12.53 -13.86 -11.50
N VAL A 188 -12.34 -12.57 -11.76
CA VAL A 188 -13.34 -11.72 -12.41
C VAL A 188 -13.09 -11.70 -13.92
N LEU A 189 -14.12 -12.06 -14.68
CA LEU A 189 -14.12 -12.12 -16.13
C LEU A 189 -14.94 -10.96 -16.69
N ALA A 190 -14.38 -10.13 -17.55
CA ALA A 190 -15.15 -9.18 -18.35
C ALA A 190 -15.83 -9.91 -19.51
N MET A 191 -17.10 -9.59 -19.69
CA MET A 191 -17.87 -10.05 -20.82
C MET A 191 -17.68 -9.09 -21.99
N GLY A 192 -17.47 -9.63 -23.19
CA GLY A 192 -17.59 -8.84 -24.42
C GLY A 192 -19.02 -8.36 -24.64
N ASP A 193 -19.22 -7.48 -25.62
CA ASP A 193 -20.57 -7.09 -26.04
C ASP A 193 -21.39 -8.34 -26.37
N ALA A 194 -22.64 -8.39 -25.91
CA ALA A 194 -23.51 -9.56 -26.05
C ALA A 194 -23.76 -9.99 -27.51
N GLU A 195 -23.45 -9.13 -28.49
CA GLU A 195 -23.50 -9.42 -29.93
C GLU A 195 -22.18 -9.97 -30.52
N SER A 196 -21.09 -9.98 -29.74
CA SER A 196 -19.79 -10.47 -30.14
C SER A 196 -19.57 -11.88 -29.62
N GLU A 197 -19.20 -12.85 -30.46
CA GLU A 197 -18.70 -14.18 -30.06
C GLU A 197 -17.32 -14.11 -29.35
N VAL A 198 -16.97 -12.97 -28.75
CA VAL A 198 -15.71 -12.77 -28.06
C VAL A 198 -15.78 -13.50 -26.71
N PRO A 199 -14.88 -14.46 -26.45
CA PRO A 199 -14.88 -15.20 -25.20
C PRO A 199 -14.64 -14.25 -24.01
N PRO A 200 -15.20 -14.56 -22.81
CA PRO A 200 -14.96 -13.77 -21.61
C PRO A 200 -13.45 -13.64 -21.35
N LYS A 201 -13.00 -12.42 -21.06
CA LYS A 201 -11.59 -12.15 -20.79
C LYS A 201 -11.36 -12.03 -19.28
N PRO A 202 -10.40 -12.77 -18.69
CA PRO A 202 -10.01 -12.53 -17.31
C PRO A 202 -9.49 -11.11 -17.13
N VAL A 203 -10.05 -10.43 -16.14
CA VAL A 203 -9.72 -9.04 -15.83
C VAL A 203 -8.83 -8.95 -14.61
N ASP A 204 -9.13 -9.69 -13.55
CA ASP A 204 -8.32 -9.73 -12.33
C ASP A 204 -8.59 -11.04 -11.58
N PHE A 205 -7.75 -11.38 -10.61
CA PHE A 205 -7.94 -12.52 -9.73
C PHE A 205 -7.54 -12.16 -8.29
N THR A 206 -8.02 -12.94 -7.33
CA THR A 206 -7.66 -12.78 -5.92
C THR A 206 -7.76 -14.13 -5.21
N LEU A 207 -6.91 -14.32 -4.20
CA LEU A 207 -7.02 -15.40 -3.24
C LEU A 207 -7.96 -14.94 -2.13
N PRO A 208 -9.11 -15.59 -1.90
CA PRO A 208 -10.00 -15.22 -0.81
C PRO A 208 -9.29 -15.27 0.54
N ASP A 209 -9.79 -14.46 1.46
CA ASP A 209 -9.43 -14.59 2.86
C ASP A 209 -9.91 -15.95 3.43
N PRO A 210 -9.42 -16.40 4.59
CA PRO A 210 -9.79 -17.69 5.18
C PRO A 210 -11.24 -17.76 5.69
N ALA A 211 -11.95 -16.64 5.80
CA ALA A 211 -13.41 -16.63 5.96
C ALA A 211 -14.16 -16.67 4.60
N GLY A 212 -13.40 -16.82 3.51
CA GLY A 212 -13.87 -16.88 2.13
C GLY A 212 -14.06 -15.52 1.47
N GLY A 213 -13.79 -14.40 2.14
CA GLY A 213 -14.07 -13.06 1.62
C GLY A 213 -13.17 -12.68 0.44
N PHE A 214 -13.74 -12.03 -0.57
CA PHE A 214 -13.00 -11.47 -1.70
C PHE A 214 -13.54 -10.10 -2.12
N SER A 215 -12.69 -9.31 -2.78
CA SER A 215 -13.08 -8.01 -3.34
C SER A 215 -12.28 -7.69 -4.62
N PHE A 216 -12.95 -7.10 -5.61
CA PHE A 216 -12.34 -6.56 -6.83
C PHE A 216 -12.66 -5.08 -6.99
N ALA A 217 -11.74 -4.32 -7.58
CA ALA A 217 -11.97 -2.97 -8.07
C ALA A 217 -11.76 -2.96 -9.59
N VAL A 218 -12.84 -2.87 -10.36
CA VAL A 218 -12.83 -2.97 -11.83
C VAL A 218 -13.44 -1.74 -12.48
N ALA A 219 -13.20 -1.56 -13.79
CA ALA A 219 -13.88 -0.52 -14.55
C ALA A 219 -15.40 -0.80 -14.62
N PRO A 220 -16.26 0.18 -14.94
CA PRO A 220 -17.67 -0.10 -15.19
C PRO A 220 -17.84 -1.04 -16.40
N GLY A 221 -18.68 -2.07 -16.28
CA GLY A 221 -18.80 -3.09 -17.32
C GLY A 221 -19.74 -4.25 -16.95
N GLN A 222 -19.73 -5.28 -17.78
CA GLN A 222 -20.44 -6.54 -17.56
C GLN A 222 -19.44 -7.61 -17.14
N TYR A 223 -19.70 -8.25 -16.01
CA TYR A 223 -18.75 -9.15 -15.36
C TYR A 223 -19.38 -10.50 -15.05
N ARG A 224 -18.51 -11.50 -14.89
CA ARG A 224 -18.84 -12.81 -14.34
C ARG A 224 -17.75 -13.21 -13.36
N LEU A 225 -18.13 -13.86 -12.27
CA LEU A 225 -17.19 -14.42 -11.30
C LEU A 225 -17.08 -15.93 -11.49
N LEU A 226 -15.84 -16.39 -11.42
CA LEU A 226 -15.45 -17.78 -11.39
C LEU A 226 -14.64 -18.01 -10.12
N ALA A 227 -14.91 -19.07 -9.39
CA ALA A 227 -14.04 -19.53 -8.32
C ALA A 227 -13.58 -20.96 -8.62
N PHE A 228 -12.35 -21.28 -8.24
CA PHE A 228 -11.84 -22.64 -8.26
C PHE A 228 -10.94 -22.89 -7.05
N GLU A 229 -10.62 -24.15 -6.81
CA GLU A 229 -9.76 -24.59 -5.74
C GLU A 229 -8.46 -25.13 -6.34
N ASP A 230 -7.38 -24.39 -6.12
CA ASP A 230 -6.02 -24.72 -6.54
C ASP A 230 -5.44 -25.74 -5.57
N THR A 231 -5.40 -27.00 -6.00
CA THR A 231 -5.04 -28.14 -5.14
C THR A 231 -3.57 -28.51 -5.23
N ASP A 232 -2.88 -28.13 -6.29
CA ASP A 232 -1.47 -28.44 -6.51
C ASP A 232 -0.54 -27.22 -6.34
N GLY A 233 -1.12 -26.02 -6.21
CA GLY A 233 -0.44 -24.77 -5.88
C GLY A 233 0.18 -24.06 -7.08
N ASP A 234 -0.29 -24.36 -8.29
CA ASP A 234 0.24 -23.76 -9.52
C ASP A 234 -0.53 -22.50 -9.98
N LEU A 235 -1.66 -22.19 -9.33
CA LEU A 235 -2.60 -21.11 -9.64
C LEU A 235 -3.21 -21.21 -11.04
N GLU A 236 -3.12 -22.36 -11.67
CA GLU A 236 -3.84 -22.72 -12.88
C GLU A 236 -5.15 -23.43 -12.50
N LEU A 237 -6.11 -23.48 -13.44
CA LEU A 237 -7.33 -24.24 -13.21
C LEU A 237 -7.18 -25.55 -13.96
N ASP A 238 -7.01 -26.64 -13.21
CA ASP A 238 -6.91 -27.98 -13.76
C ASP A 238 -8.27 -28.66 -13.96
N ASP A 239 -8.32 -29.66 -14.85
CA ASP A 239 -9.56 -30.37 -15.20
C ASP A 239 -10.15 -31.15 -14.01
N ASP A 240 -9.31 -31.58 -13.06
CA ASP A 240 -9.69 -32.29 -11.86
C ASP A 240 -9.93 -31.40 -10.64
N GLU A 241 -9.77 -30.08 -10.77
CA GLU A 241 -9.98 -29.14 -9.68
C GLU A 241 -11.46 -28.73 -9.50
N PRO A 242 -11.91 -28.58 -8.24
CA PRO A 242 -13.22 -28.01 -7.93
C PRO A 242 -13.38 -26.59 -8.50
N ALA A 243 -14.42 -26.35 -9.30
CA ALA A 243 -14.66 -25.03 -9.87
C ALA A 243 -16.16 -24.71 -10.04
N SER A 244 -16.55 -23.49 -9.68
CA SER A 244 -17.95 -23.03 -9.65
C SER A 244 -18.11 -21.56 -10.05
N ARG A 245 -19.32 -21.19 -10.43
CA ARG A 245 -19.70 -19.82 -10.81
C ARG A 245 -20.57 -19.21 -9.73
N ALA A 246 -20.45 -17.89 -9.53
CA ALA A 246 -21.24 -17.18 -8.52
C ALA A 246 -22.76 -17.26 -8.75
N ASP A 247 -23.21 -17.31 -10.02
CA ASP A 247 -24.62 -17.48 -10.38
C ASP A 247 -24.80 -18.32 -11.65
N SER A 248 -25.83 -19.17 -11.65
CA SER A 248 -26.24 -19.97 -12.81
C SER A 248 -26.87 -19.13 -13.94
N GLU A 249 -27.36 -17.92 -13.67
CA GLU A 249 -28.05 -17.05 -14.64
C GLU A 249 -27.13 -16.15 -15.48
N GLY A 250 -25.83 -16.10 -15.19
CA GLY A 250 -24.84 -15.54 -16.11
C GLY A 250 -24.82 -14.00 -16.17
N THR A 251 -23.68 -13.46 -15.74
CA THR A 251 -23.26 -12.06 -15.89
C THR A 251 -24.05 -11.03 -15.10
N PHE A 252 -23.34 -10.06 -14.53
CA PHE A 252 -23.93 -8.93 -13.82
C PHE A 252 -23.29 -7.62 -14.30
N ALA A 253 -24.10 -6.56 -14.31
CA ALA A 253 -23.66 -5.22 -14.66
C ALA A 253 -23.10 -4.53 -13.42
N CYS A 254 -21.94 -3.90 -13.54
CA CYS A 254 -21.42 -3.03 -12.51
C CYS A 254 -21.12 -1.64 -13.07
N GLY A 255 -21.84 -0.64 -12.59
CA GLY A 255 -21.74 0.74 -13.00
C GLY A 255 -20.62 1.52 -12.32
N ALA A 256 -20.48 2.78 -12.70
CA ALA A 256 -19.45 3.66 -12.15
C ALA A 256 -19.74 4.04 -10.70
N GLY A 257 -18.85 3.65 -9.79
CA GLY A 257 -18.99 3.89 -8.35
C GLY A 257 -19.92 2.90 -7.64
N ASP A 258 -20.43 1.90 -8.36
CA ASP A 258 -21.25 0.86 -7.75
C ASP A 258 -20.44 0.01 -6.79
N ARG A 259 -21.10 -0.47 -5.73
CA ARG A 259 -20.58 -1.47 -4.81
C ARG A 259 -21.54 -2.64 -4.77
N LEU A 260 -21.17 -3.72 -5.45
CA LEU A 260 -21.95 -4.94 -5.52
C LEU A 260 -21.49 -5.91 -4.44
N ARG A 261 -22.46 -6.54 -3.79
CA ARG A 261 -22.24 -7.65 -2.87
C ARG A 261 -22.87 -8.88 -3.46
N GLU A 262 -22.02 -9.75 -3.98
CA GLU A 262 -22.41 -10.98 -4.62
C GLU A 262 -22.78 -12.05 -3.58
N ASN A 263 -23.68 -12.95 -3.99
CA ASN A 263 -24.02 -14.10 -3.18
C ASN A 263 -22.78 -14.99 -2.97
N PRO A 264 -22.72 -15.75 -1.86
CA PRO A 264 -21.60 -16.65 -1.63
C PRO A 264 -21.47 -17.69 -2.75
N ILE A 265 -20.29 -17.79 -3.35
CA ILE A 265 -19.92 -18.82 -4.32
C ILE A 265 -19.65 -20.10 -3.53
N SER A 266 -20.42 -21.17 -3.75
CA SER A 266 -20.17 -22.46 -3.11
C SER A 266 -19.28 -23.31 -4.02
N LEU A 267 -18.14 -23.78 -3.50
CA LEU A 267 -17.25 -24.74 -4.14
C LEU A 267 -17.39 -26.09 -3.42
N LYS A 268 -17.95 -27.09 -4.10
CA LYS A 268 -17.95 -28.48 -3.61
C LYS A 268 -16.85 -29.27 -4.30
N SER A 269 -16.31 -30.29 -3.63
CA SER A 269 -15.24 -31.16 -4.15
C SER A 269 -15.51 -31.74 -5.55
N ASP A 270 -16.79 -31.97 -5.87
CA ASP A 270 -17.21 -32.60 -7.11
C ASP A 270 -17.70 -31.57 -8.15
N ASP A 271 -17.72 -30.28 -7.80
CA ASP A 271 -18.12 -29.23 -8.73
C ASP A 271 -17.09 -29.13 -9.85
N ARG A 272 -17.53 -29.35 -11.09
CA ARG A 272 -16.75 -29.10 -12.30
C ARG A 272 -17.53 -28.14 -13.16
N LEU A 273 -16.82 -27.33 -13.94
CA LEU A 273 -17.47 -26.45 -14.90
C LEU A 273 -18.14 -27.30 -15.98
N GLU A 274 -19.47 -27.39 -15.95
CA GLU A 274 -20.23 -28.15 -16.96
C GLU A 274 -19.95 -27.62 -18.37
N GLY A 275 -19.46 -28.51 -19.24
CA GLY A 275 -19.13 -28.20 -20.63
C GLY A 275 -17.63 -28.25 -20.90
N GLY A 276 -17.09 -29.48 -20.97
CA GLY A 276 -15.79 -29.71 -21.59
C GLY A 276 -15.77 -29.05 -22.97
N ARG A 277 -14.74 -28.23 -23.21
CA ARG A 277 -14.52 -27.26 -24.30
C ARG A 277 -14.84 -25.82 -23.89
N THR A 278 -13.76 -25.13 -23.50
CA THR A 278 -13.39 -23.81 -24.05
C THR A 278 -13.59 -22.58 -23.16
N PHE A 279 -12.80 -22.46 -22.10
CA PHE A 279 -12.20 -21.15 -21.84
C PHE A 279 -10.96 -21.03 -22.75
N PHE A 280 -11.15 -20.78 -24.05
CA PHE A 280 -10.05 -20.21 -24.83
C PHE A 280 -9.92 -18.75 -24.40
N ILE A 281 -9.22 -18.53 -23.29
CA ILE A 281 -8.29 -17.40 -23.28
C ILE A 281 -7.37 -17.70 -24.44
N GLN A 282 -7.41 -16.88 -25.49
CA GLN A 282 -6.83 -17.15 -26.80
C GLN A 282 -5.70 -18.19 -26.78
N GLU A 283 -5.97 -19.35 -27.40
CA GLU A 283 -5.02 -20.44 -27.69
C GLU A 283 -3.74 -20.44 -26.81
N GLY A 284 -3.85 -21.01 -25.60
CA GLY A 284 -2.69 -21.43 -24.80
C GLY A 284 -2.36 -20.60 -23.55
N ARG A 285 -3.33 -19.97 -22.89
CA ARG A 285 -3.09 -19.20 -21.65
C ARG A 285 -4.08 -19.59 -20.53
N ASN A 286 -3.58 -19.75 -19.31
CA ASN A 286 -4.36 -20.08 -18.10
C ASN A 286 -5.15 -18.85 -17.56
N LEU A 287 -6.13 -19.05 -16.67
CA LEU A 287 -7.03 -17.99 -16.16
C LEU A 287 -6.32 -16.89 -15.37
N VAL A 288 -5.43 -17.29 -14.47
CA VAL A 288 -4.68 -16.36 -13.62
C VAL A 288 -3.66 -15.56 -14.44
N ALA A 289 -2.89 -16.20 -15.33
CA ALA A 289 -2.01 -15.53 -16.28
C ALA A 289 -2.79 -14.62 -17.22
N GLY A 290 -3.95 -15.04 -17.72
CA GLY A 290 -4.83 -14.19 -18.52
C GLY A 290 -5.30 -12.93 -17.76
N ALA A 291 -5.57 -13.07 -16.47
CA ALA A 291 -5.94 -11.96 -15.59
C ALA A 291 -4.73 -11.07 -15.31
N MET A 292 -3.58 -11.66 -15.00
CA MET A 292 -2.31 -10.94 -14.90
C MET A 292 -1.93 -10.26 -16.20
N GLU A 293 -2.40 -10.73 -17.36
CA GLU A 293 -2.10 -10.12 -18.67
C GLU A 293 -3.14 -9.09 -19.15
N SER A 294 -4.20 -8.90 -18.38
CA SER A 294 -5.25 -7.94 -18.71
C SER A 294 -4.76 -6.52 -18.41
N ALA A 295 -4.82 -5.63 -19.42
CA ALA A 295 -4.54 -4.19 -19.25
C ALA A 295 -5.51 -3.47 -18.28
N ALA A 296 -6.50 -4.19 -17.75
CA ALA A 296 -7.44 -3.75 -16.74
C ALA A 296 -7.13 -4.33 -15.34
N SER A 297 -6.10 -5.17 -15.19
CA SER A 297 -5.76 -5.82 -13.93
C SER A 297 -4.69 -5.06 -13.16
N LEU A 298 -4.88 -4.98 -11.84
CA LEU A 298 -3.81 -4.60 -10.92
C LEU A 298 -2.66 -5.62 -10.96
N GLY A 299 -2.93 -6.89 -11.30
CA GLY A 299 -1.95 -7.96 -11.39
C GLY A 299 -0.82 -7.70 -12.41
N GLN A 300 -1.14 -7.18 -13.60
CA GLN A 300 -0.13 -6.85 -14.63
C GLN A 300 0.79 -5.71 -14.23
N LEU A 301 0.26 -4.83 -13.38
CA LEU A 301 0.88 -3.60 -12.93
C LEU A 301 1.58 -3.78 -11.58
N THR A 302 1.59 -5.02 -11.07
CA THR A 302 2.14 -5.37 -9.76
C THR A 302 3.36 -6.26 -9.93
N ALA A 303 4.45 -5.89 -9.27
CA ALA A 303 5.62 -6.75 -9.11
C ALA A 303 5.37 -7.78 -7.99
N PHE A 304 5.58 -9.06 -8.31
CA PHE A 304 5.44 -10.18 -7.39
C PHE A 304 6.82 -10.82 -7.15
N GLY A 305 7.71 -10.05 -6.52
CA GLY A 305 9.08 -10.48 -6.26
C GLY A 305 10.03 -10.31 -7.45
N ASP A 306 9.82 -9.29 -8.28
CA ASP A 306 10.74 -8.99 -9.38
C ASP A 306 12.12 -8.60 -8.83
N VAL A 307 13.18 -9.20 -9.37
CA VAL A 307 14.56 -8.88 -8.99
C VAL A 307 15.01 -7.59 -9.68
N VAL A 308 15.07 -6.48 -8.92
CA VAL A 308 15.37 -5.15 -9.45
C VAL A 308 16.22 -4.36 -8.46
N PRO A 309 17.45 -3.94 -8.77
CA PRO A 309 18.31 -3.23 -7.83
C PRO A 309 17.75 -1.85 -7.43
N LEU A 310 18.04 -1.38 -6.20
CA LEU A 310 17.60 -0.07 -5.68
C LEU A 310 18.04 1.13 -6.53
N SER A 311 19.09 0.98 -7.34
CA SER A 311 19.57 1.99 -8.28
C SER A 311 18.67 2.17 -9.51
N ASP A 312 17.68 1.29 -9.75
CA ASP A 312 16.75 1.41 -10.87
C ASP A 312 15.91 2.69 -10.76
N SER A 313 15.76 3.40 -11.90
CA SER A 313 15.04 4.67 -12.01
C SER A 313 13.58 4.64 -11.54
N ARG A 314 12.95 3.46 -11.47
CA ARG A 314 11.60 3.34 -10.90
C ARG A 314 11.56 3.78 -9.43
N PHE A 315 12.66 3.63 -8.70
CA PHE A 315 12.79 4.00 -7.29
C PHE A 315 13.28 5.45 -7.10
N ASP A 316 13.31 6.27 -8.16
CA ASP A 316 13.64 7.68 -8.06
C ASP A 316 12.64 8.44 -7.17
N LEU A 317 13.17 9.29 -6.28
CA LEU A 317 12.38 9.97 -5.25
C LEU A 317 11.34 10.94 -5.82
N GLU A 318 11.61 11.56 -6.98
CA GLU A 318 10.65 12.43 -7.67
C GLU A 318 9.37 11.66 -8.04
N ARG A 319 9.53 10.43 -8.54
CA ARG A 319 8.41 9.57 -8.92
C ARG A 319 7.58 9.13 -7.71
N ALA A 320 8.26 8.79 -6.62
CA ALA A 320 7.61 8.50 -5.35
C ALA A 320 6.80 9.70 -4.82
N ARG A 321 7.34 10.92 -4.90
CA ARG A 321 6.66 12.16 -4.52
C ARG A 321 5.44 12.44 -5.39
N ASP A 322 5.56 12.22 -6.70
CA ASP A 322 4.45 12.41 -7.64
C ASP A 322 3.30 11.42 -7.40
N SER A 323 3.58 10.24 -6.86
CA SER A 323 2.57 9.22 -6.52
C SER A 323 1.55 9.68 -5.46
N LEU A 324 1.86 10.72 -4.69
CA LEU A 324 0.91 11.36 -3.77
C LEU A 324 -0.23 12.04 -4.52
N TRP A 325 0.09 12.69 -5.64
CA TRP A 325 -0.85 13.48 -6.43
C TRP A 325 -1.44 12.68 -7.60
N ARG A 326 -0.70 11.70 -8.12
CA ARG A 326 -1.06 10.89 -9.29
C ARG A 326 -0.97 9.38 -9.03
N PRO A 327 -1.70 8.84 -8.04
CA PRO A 327 -1.54 7.45 -7.61
C PRO A 327 -1.93 6.41 -8.67
N LEU A 328 -2.97 6.66 -9.49
CA LEU A 328 -3.34 5.70 -10.55
C LEU A 328 -2.34 5.71 -11.70
N ASP A 329 -1.72 6.86 -12.00
CA ASP A 329 -0.65 6.90 -13.02
C ASP A 329 0.58 6.13 -12.55
N PHE A 330 0.89 6.21 -11.26
CA PHE A 330 1.95 5.42 -10.65
C PHE A 330 1.67 3.91 -10.76
N ILE A 331 0.43 3.48 -10.46
CA ILE A 331 0.00 2.09 -10.65
C ILE A 331 0.11 1.69 -12.13
N ARG A 332 -0.41 2.49 -13.07
CA ARG A 332 -0.36 2.22 -14.53
C ARG A 332 1.06 2.09 -15.10
N GLN A 333 2.06 2.63 -14.41
CA GLN A 333 3.46 2.47 -14.81
C GLN A 333 4.06 1.12 -14.39
N GLY A 334 3.32 0.27 -13.65
CA GLY A 334 3.79 -1.05 -13.24
C GLY A 334 4.79 -1.03 -12.08
N HIS A 335 4.75 0.01 -11.25
CA HIS A 335 5.75 0.21 -10.18
C HIS A 335 5.31 -0.31 -8.81
N VAL A 336 4.04 -0.68 -8.63
CA VAL A 336 3.56 -1.14 -7.32
C VAL A 336 3.95 -2.60 -7.10
N GLY A 337 4.15 -3.00 -5.86
CA GLY A 337 4.36 -4.41 -5.50
C GLY A 337 5.62 -4.64 -4.68
N VAL A 338 6.01 -5.91 -4.55
CA VAL A 338 7.20 -6.33 -3.82
C VAL A 338 8.31 -6.65 -4.81
N TYR A 339 9.48 -6.11 -4.54
CA TYR A 339 10.69 -6.32 -5.32
C TYR A 339 11.76 -6.98 -4.45
N LEU A 340 12.66 -7.69 -5.11
CA LEU A 340 13.79 -8.36 -4.49
C LEU A 340 15.09 -7.70 -4.94
N ARG A 341 16.07 -7.65 -4.04
CA ARG A 341 17.44 -7.26 -4.42
C ARG A 341 18.11 -8.30 -5.32
N GLU A 342 17.84 -9.56 -5.01
CA GLU A 342 18.41 -10.76 -5.61
C GLU A 342 17.40 -11.91 -5.48
N PRO A 343 17.52 -13.02 -6.24
CA PRO A 343 16.65 -14.18 -6.07
C PRO A 343 16.65 -14.68 -4.62
N LEU A 344 15.49 -15.14 -4.13
CA LEU A 344 15.35 -15.70 -2.80
C LEU A 344 16.24 -16.94 -2.63
N ASP A 345 16.82 -17.04 -1.45
CA ASP A 345 17.73 -18.08 -1.01
C ASP A 345 17.13 -18.75 0.22
N PRO A 346 16.82 -20.06 0.18
CA PRO A 346 16.14 -20.74 1.27
C PRO A 346 16.96 -20.79 2.56
N GLU A 347 18.27 -20.51 2.51
CA GLU A 347 19.14 -20.48 3.69
C GLU A 347 19.13 -19.12 4.42
N ARG A 348 18.46 -18.10 3.86
CA ARG A 348 18.45 -16.74 4.42
C ARG A 348 17.04 -16.23 4.63
N THR A 349 16.78 -15.69 5.82
CA THR A 349 15.46 -15.18 6.20
C THR A 349 15.16 -13.86 5.49
N PRO A 350 14.06 -13.74 4.72
CA PRO A 350 13.70 -12.49 4.09
C PRO A 350 13.35 -11.38 5.09
N VAL A 351 13.62 -10.14 4.72
CA VAL A 351 13.25 -8.93 5.49
C VAL A 351 12.52 -7.97 4.57
N LEU A 352 11.22 -7.79 4.81
CA LEU A 352 10.37 -6.88 4.06
C LEU A 352 10.52 -5.45 4.57
N PHE A 353 11.06 -4.58 3.71
CA PHE A 353 11.22 -3.15 3.95
C PHE A 353 10.05 -2.34 3.38
N ILE A 354 9.43 -1.50 4.21
CA ILE A 354 8.25 -0.69 3.85
C ILE A 354 8.56 0.80 4.07
N HIS A 355 8.58 1.58 2.99
CA HIS A 355 8.91 3.00 3.04
C HIS A 355 7.76 3.88 3.57
N GLY A 356 8.06 5.13 3.90
CA GLY A 356 7.10 6.14 4.33
C GLY A 356 6.44 6.93 3.20
N ILE A 357 5.59 7.90 3.56
CA ILE A 357 4.92 8.79 2.61
C ILE A 357 5.94 9.58 1.78
N ASN A 358 5.69 9.72 0.47
CA ASN A 358 6.58 10.36 -0.51
C ASN A 358 7.97 9.71 -0.63
N GLY A 359 8.15 8.51 -0.07
CA GLY A 359 9.39 7.73 -0.14
C GLY A 359 9.34 6.66 -1.21
N SER A 360 10.51 6.08 -1.49
CA SER A 360 10.68 4.87 -2.29
C SER A 360 11.53 3.88 -1.50
N PRO A 361 11.66 2.61 -1.95
CA PRO A 361 12.61 1.65 -1.38
C PRO A 361 14.04 2.21 -1.24
N ARG A 362 14.47 3.10 -2.14
CA ARG A 362 15.81 3.69 -2.11
C ARG A 362 16.08 4.51 -0.85
N VAL A 363 15.05 5.12 -0.23
CA VAL A 363 15.21 5.85 1.04
C VAL A 363 15.67 4.92 2.17
N LEU A 364 15.36 3.62 2.09
CA LEU A 364 15.73 2.62 3.09
C LEU A 364 17.10 1.98 2.83
N GLU A 365 17.80 2.37 1.77
CA GLU A 365 19.10 1.83 1.40
C GLU A 365 20.12 1.82 2.56
N PRO A 366 20.23 2.86 3.41
CA PRO A 366 21.16 2.81 4.55
C PRO A 366 20.88 1.66 5.54
N LEU A 367 19.60 1.34 5.81
CA LEU A 367 19.24 0.18 6.64
C LEU A 367 19.55 -1.14 5.92
N ILE A 368 19.21 -1.21 4.62
CA ILE A 368 19.42 -2.41 3.79
C ILE A 368 20.91 -2.75 3.66
N GLN A 369 21.77 -1.74 3.53
CA GLN A 369 23.22 -1.92 3.44
C GLN A 369 23.84 -2.38 4.78
N HIS A 370 23.20 -2.08 5.92
CA HIS A 370 23.66 -2.50 7.25
C HIS A 370 23.13 -3.87 7.67
N LEU A 371 22.27 -4.48 6.85
CA LEU A 371 21.72 -5.81 7.09
C LEU A 371 22.82 -6.87 7.07
N ASP A 372 22.68 -7.91 7.90
CA ASP A 372 23.57 -9.07 7.87
C ASP A 372 23.23 -9.96 6.67
N GLY A 373 23.92 -9.75 5.54
CA GLY A 373 23.62 -10.43 4.27
C GLY A 373 23.90 -11.94 4.27
N GLU A 374 24.60 -12.47 5.28
CA GLU A 374 24.78 -13.91 5.47
C GLU A 374 23.53 -14.57 6.05
N GLN A 375 22.73 -13.83 6.81
CA GLN A 375 21.52 -14.35 7.48
C GLN A 375 20.23 -13.86 6.84
N PHE A 376 20.23 -12.65 6.28
CA PHE A 376 19.01 -11.97 5.84
C PHE A 376 19.07 -11.53 4.39
N GLN A 377 17.91 -11.56 3.73
CA GLN A 377 17.72 -11.06 2.37
C GLN A 377 16.69 -9.94 2.29
N PRO A 378 17.02 -8.77 1.72
CA PRO A 378 16.09 -7.66 1.66
C PRO A 378 15.05 -7.82 0.53
N MET A 379 13.78 -7.67 0.90
CA MET A 379 12.65 -7.42 0.00
C MET A 379 12.15 -6.00 0.25
N TYR A 380 11.57 -5.34 -0.76
CA TYR A 380 11.01 -4.00 -0.57
C TYR A 380 9.66 -3.84 -1.24
N PHE A 381 8.71 -3.34 -0.47
CA PHE A 381 7.38 -2.99 -0.95
C PHE A 381 7.37 -1.55 -1.46
N TYR A 382 6.95 -1.37 -2.71
CA TYR A 382 6.79 -0.06 -3.34
C TYR A 382 5.32 0.21 -3.63
N TYR A 383 4.82 1.35 -3.17
CA TYR A 383 3.40 1.68 -3.28
C TYR A 383 3.18 3.19 -3.52
N ALA A 384 2.02 3.54 -4.09
CA ALA A 384 1.64 4.92 -4.30
C ALA A 384 1.19 5.60 -3.00
N SER A 385 1.87 6.68 -2.61
CA SER A 385 1.63 7.38 -1.33
C SER A 385 0.26 8.06 -1.23
N GLY A 386 -0.41 8.33 -2.36
CA GLY A 386 -1.69 9.04 -2.39
C GLY A 386 -2.91 8.20 -2.02
N LEU A 387 -2.78 6.87 -2.03
CA LEU A 387 -3.89 5.93 -1.79
C LEU A 387 -4.29 5.86 -0.32
N ARG A 388 -5.48 5.33 -0.03
CA ARG A 388 -5.87 5.01 1.35
C ARG A 388 -4.93 3.93 1.90
N ILE A 389 -4.55 4.04 3.16
CA ILE A 389 -3.62 3.08 3.79
C ILE A 389 -4.23 1.67 3.81
N GLY A 390 -5.54 1.55 4.02
CA GLY A 390 -6.23 0.26 3.90
C GLY A 390 -6.11 -0.38 2.51
N GLN A 391 -6.14 0.41 1.43
CA GLN A 391 -5.95 -0.10 0.06
C GLN A 391 -4.51 -0.56 -0.17
N ILE A 392 -3.54 0.19 0.37
CA ILE A 392 -2.12 -0.16 0.30
C ILE A 392 -1.85 -1.47 1.08
N ALA A 393 -2.41 -1.60 2.28
CA ALA A 393 -2.30 -2.79 3.11
C ALA A 393 -2.94 -4.01 2.46
N TRP A 394 -4.12 -3.86 1.85
CA TRP A 394 -4.78 -4.91 1.09
C TRP A 394 -3.95 -5.35 -0.13
N HIS A 395 -3.36 -4.39 -0.86
CA HIS A 395 -2.46 -4.71 -1.97
C HIS A 395 -1.22 -5.46 -1.50
N LEU A 396 -0.61 -5.04 -0.38
CA LEU A 396 0.51 -5.75 0.22
C LEU A 396 0.14 -7.19 0.59
N ASP A 397 -1.03 -7.39 1.20
CA ASP A 397 -1.52 -8.72 1.56
C ASP A 397 -1.62 -9.64 0.35
N ARG A 398 -2.23 -9.16 -0.73
CA ARG A 398 -2.32 -9.89 -2.00
C ARG A 398 -0.95 -10.28 -2.53
N VAL A 399 0.00 -9.33 -2.56
CA VAL A 399 1.34 -9.59 -3.09
C VAL A 399 2.11 -10.58 -2.22
N MET A 400 2.01 -10.44 -0.89
CA MET A 400 2.72 -11.32 0.02
C MET A 400 2.14 -12.73 0.04
N ARG A 401 0.81 -12.90 0.05
CA ARG A 401 0.18 -14.23 -0.07
C ARG A 401 0.65 -14.96 -1.34
N GLU A 402 0.67 -14.24 -2.46
CA GLU A 402 1.16 -14.78 -3.72
C GLU A 402 2.64 -15.16 -3.65
N LEU A 403 3.47 -14.29 -3.07
CA LEU A 403 4.90 -14.51 -2.98
C LEU A 403 5.24 -15.66 -2.02
N GLU A 404 4.55 -15.74 -0.89
CA GLU A 404 4.65 -16.83 0.09
C GLU A 404 4.30 -18.17 -0.56
N HIS A 405 3.19 -18.21 -1.33
CA HIS A 405 2.76 -19.40 -2.03
C HIS A 405 3.72 -19.82 -3.15
N ARG A 406 4.06 -18.91 -4.07
CA ARG A 406 4.90 -19.23 -5.24
C ARG A 406 6.38 -19.48 -4.91
N ARG A 407 6.88 -18.98 -3.78
CA ARG A 407 8.31 -18.96 -3.46
C ARG A 407 8.66 -19.68 -2.16
N ASP A 408 7.71 -20.39 -1.56
CA ASP A 408 7.92 -21.21 -0.35
C ASP A 408 8.54 -20.39 0.79
N ILE A 409 8.03 -19.16 0.99
CA ILE A 409 8.49 -18.31 2.10
C ILE A 409 7.70 -18.72 3.33
N ASP A 410 8.34 -19.45 4.24
CA ASP A 410 7.71 -19.86 5.50
C ASP A 410 7.90 -18.85 6.64
N ARG A 411 8.88 -17.95 6.53
CA ARG A 411 9.25 -17.01 7.59
C ARG A 411 9.87 -15.74 7.03
N TYR A 412 9.57 -14.59 7.63
CA TYR A 412 10.28 -13.33 7.35
C TYR A 412 10.10 -12.27 8.46
N HIS A 413 10.90 -11.20 8.41
CA HIS A 413 10.72 -10.00 9.25
C HIS A 413 10.13 -8.83 8.47
N VAL A 414 9.57 -7.86 9.20
CA VAL A 414 9.07 -6.59 8.64
C VAL A 414 9.78 -5.42 9.29
N VAL A 415 10.34 -4.53 8.46
CA VAL A 415 10.94 -3.26 8.89
C VAL A 415 10.26 -2.11 8.16
N ALA A 416 9.66 -1.18 8.89
CA ALA A 416 8.86 -0.12 8.29
C ALA A 416 9.20 1.26 8.83
N HIS A 417 9.25 2.26 7.95
CA HIS A 417 9.56 3.65 8.32
C HIS A 417 8.35 4.56 8.15
N SER A 418 8.16 5.48 9.10
CA SER A 418 7.15 6.54 9.03
C SER A 418 5.75 5.95 8.74
N MET A 419 5.03 6.46 7.72
CA MET A 419 3.73 5.93 7.27
C MET A 419 3.77 4.43 6.93
N GLY A 420 4.92 3.89 6.53
CA GLY A 420 5.08 2.46 6.27
C GLY A 420 4.74 1.60 7.47
N GLY A 421 4.95 2.10 8.71
CA GLY A 421 4.53 1.36 9.91
C GLY A 421 3.01 1.31 10.10
N LEU A 422 2.27 2.32 9.60
CA LEU A 422 0.80 2.28 9.56
C LEU A 422 0.31 1.27 8.53
N VAL A 423 0.95 1.23 7.36
CA VAL A 423 0.70 0.22 6.30
C VAL A 423 0.94 -1.18 6.86
N ALA A 424 2.12 -1.41 7.45
CA ALA A 424 2.50 -2.68 8.04
C ALA A 424 1.49 -3.12 9.11
N ARG A 425 1.14 -2.22 10.04
CA ARG A 425 0.17 -2.54 11.11
C ARG A 425 -1.21 -2.88 10.56
N ALA A 426 -1.71 -2.12 9.59
CA ALA A 426 -3.01 -2.41 8.98
C ALA A 426 -3.01 -3.76 8.28
N TRP A 427 -1.95 -4.08 7.54
CA TRP A 427 -1.77 -5.37 6.89
C TRP A 427 -1.68 -6.52 7.91
N LEU A 428 -0.87 -6.39 8.95
CA LEU A 428 -0.72 -7.40 9.99
C LEU A 428 -2.04 -7.71 10.72
N LEU A 429 -2.85 -6.67 10.99
CA LEU A 429 -4.18 -6.87 11.59
C LEU A 429 -5.10 -7.65 10.66
N GLU A 430 -5.09 -7.32 9.37
CA GLU A 430 -5.89 -8.02 8.38
C GLU A 430 -5.44 -9.48 8.28
N ARG A 431 -4.13 -9.71 8.13
CA ARG A 431 -3.53 -11.04 8.10
C ARG A 431 -3.82 -11.88 9.36
N SER A 432 -3.81 -11.26 10.55
CA SER A 432 -4.11 -11.97 11.81
C SER A 432 -5.55 -12.50 11.88
N ARG A 433 -6.52 -11.78 11.31
CA ARG A 433 -7.93 -12.23 11.24
C ARG A 433 -8.13 -13.42 10.31
N GLN A 434 -7.16 -13.60 9.41
CA GLN A 434 -7.22 -14.56 8.35
C GLN A 434 -6.62 -15.90 8.81
N GLY A 435 -5.51 -15.91 9.56
CA GLY A 435 -5.09 -17.10 10.31
C GLY A 435 -4.32 -18.17 9.52
N THR A 436 -3.77 -17.83 8.35
CA THR A 436 -2.86 -18.70 7.57
C THR A 436 -1.79 -17.89 6.85
N GLY A 437 -0.62 -18.50 6.62
CA GLY A 437 0.50 -17.94 5.86
C GLY A 437 1.84 -18.05 6.61
N ALA A 438 2.91 -17.60 5.95
CA ALA A 438 4.25 -17.50 6.52
C ALA A 438 4.29 -16.85 7.91
N GLN A 439 5.19 -17.32 8.76
CA GLN A 439 5.44 -16.76 10.08
C GLN A 439 6.16 -15.40 9.97
N ILE A 440 5.55 -14.36 10.53
CA ILE A 440 6.21 -13.06 10.66
C ILE A 440 6.97 -13.04 11.98
N ALA A 441 8.29 -13.12 11.92
CA ALA A 441 9.16 -13.30 13.07
C ALA A 441 9.22 -12.05 13.97
N SER A 442 9.25 -10.86 13.37
CA SER A 442 9.22 -9.59 14.11
C SER A 442 8.74 -8.44 13.23
N PHE A 443 8.16 -7.42 13.85
CA PHE A 443 7.83 -6.15 13.23
C PHE A 443 8.61 -5.00 13.89
N VAL A 444 9.46 -4.32 13.12
CA VAL A 444 10.22 -3.14 13.58
C VAL A 444 9.70 -1.88 12.90
N SER A 445 9.23 -0.91 13.68
CA SER A 445 8.76 0.38 13.16
C SER A 445 9.72 1.51 13.53
N LEU A 446 10.06 2.39 12.59
CA LEU A 446 10.92 3.55 12.78
C LEU A 446 10.12 4.84 12.58
N SER A 447 10.00 5.66 13.62
CA SER A 447 9.34 6.98 13.62
C SER A 447 7.94 6.98 13.01
N THR A 448 7.15 5.93 13.26
CA THR A 448 5.79 5.82 12.75
C THR A 448 4.84 6.76 13.49
N PRO A 449 4.08 7.61 12.77
CA PRO A 449 3.13 8.56 13.37
C PRO A 449 1.79 7.88 13.67
N TRP A 450 1.74 7.06 14.73
CA TRP A 450 0.57 6.26 15.12
C TRP A 450 -0.70 7.06 15.39
N SER A 451 -0.61 8.34 15.78
CA SER A 451 -1.78 9.22 15.95
C SER A 451 -1.99 10.19 14.78
N GLY A 452 -1.29 9.96 13.67
CA GLY A 452 -1.39 10.77 12.46
C GLY A 452 -0.92 12.20 12.64
N TYR A 453 -1.47 13.11 11.83
CA TYR A 453 -1.10 14.51 11.77
C TYR A 453 -2.32 15.44 11.86
N PRO A 454 -2.25 16.51 12.68
CA PRO A 454 -3.24 17.58 12.66
C PRO A 454 -3.31 18.31 11.31
N SER A 455 -2.20 18.39 10.57
CA SER A 455 -2.16 18.97 9.22
C SER A 455 -2.96 18.15 8.20
N ALA A 456 -2.91 16.82 8.30
CA ALA A 456 -3.74 15.94 7.47
C ALA A 456 -5.24 16.16 7.77
N ARG A 457 -5.62 16.33 9.05
CA ARG A 457 -6.98 16.72 9.44
C ARG A 457 -7.39 18.04 8.80
N GLN A 458 -6.55 19.07 8.90
CA GLN A 458 -6.82 20.36 8.25
C GLN A 458 -6.97 20.23 6.73
N GLY A 459 -6.15 19.39 6.09
CA GLY A 459 -6.26 19.08 4.66
C GLY A 459 -7.59 18.42 4.30
N VAL A 460 -8.07 17.48 5.11
CA VAL A 460 -9.39 16.86 4.92
C VAL A 460 -10.52 17.88 5.07
N ASP A 461 -10.44 18.75 6.07
CA ASP A 461 -11.53 19.67 6.42
C ASP A 461 -11.62 20.88 5.46
N HIS A 462 -10.50 21.31 4.86
CA HIS A 462 -10.44 22.58 4.12
C HIS A 462 -9.97 22.48 2.66
N SER A 463 -9.38 21.35 2.23
CA SER A 463 -8.88 21.24 0.85
C SER A 463 -10.04 21.09 -0.14
N PRO A 464 -10.02 21.78 -1.30
CA PRO A 464 -11.02 21.60 -2.34
C PRO A 464 -11.00 20.18 -2.94
N VAL A 465 -9.85 19.51 -2.86
CA VAL A 465 -9.64 18.13 -3.31
C VAL A 465 -8.80 17.43 -2.25
N VAL A 466 -9.35 16.39 -1.63
CA VAL A 466 -8.69 15.70 -0.51
C VAL A 466 -7.87 14.53 -1.07
N VAL A 467 -6.55 14.55 -0.84
CA VAL A 467 -5.70 13.38 -1.13
C VAL A 467 -6.20 12.21 -0.28
N PRO A 468 -6.52 11.04 -0.85
CA PRO A 468 -7.14 9.95 -0.12
C PRO A 468 -6.43 9.59 1.19
N VAL A 469 -5.09 9.45 1.16
CA VAL A 469 -4.27 9.11 2.34
C VAL A 469 -4.46 10.06 3.52
N TRP A 470 -4.80 11.35 3.29
CA TRP A 470 -5.00 12.31 4.37
C TRP A 470 -6.18 11.95 5.26
N ARG A 471 -7.20 11.28 4.71
CA ARG A 471 -8.35 10.80 5.50
C ARG A 471 -7.92 9.78 6.55
N ASP A 472 -6.95 8.94 6.22
CA ASP A 472 -6.41 7.93 7.12
C ASP A 472 -5.39 8.53 8.08
N MET A 473 -4.51 9.41 7.60
CA MET A 473 -3.47 10.03 8.43
C MET A 473 -3.96 11.21 9.29
N ALA A 474 -5.20 11.66 9.14
CA ALA A 474 -5.76 12.72 9.95
C ALA A 474 -5.88 12.27 11.42
N THR A 475 -5.40 13.07 12.37
CA THR A 475 -5.55 12.77 13.80
C THR A 475 -7.02 12.49 14.14
N GLY A 476 -7.26 11.38 14.84
CA GLY A 476 -8.60 10.90 15.21
C GLY A 476 -9.41 10.34 14.04
N SER A 477 -8.78 9.96 12.92
CA SER A 477 -9.45 9.24 11.84
C SER A 477 -9.95 7.88 12.35
N GLU A 478 -11.03 7.39 11.72
CA GLU A 478 -11.54 6.05 11.98
C GLU A 478 -10.47 4.98 11.74
N PHE A 479 -9.69 5.14 10.66
CA PHE A 479 -8.57 4.26 10.33
C PHE A 479 -7.57 4.13 11.48
N LEU A 480 -7.05 5.25 12.02
CA LEU A 480 -6.04 5.20 13.09
C LEU A 480 -6.62 4.64 14.39
N ASN A 481 -7.87 4.99 14.71
CA ASN A 481 -8.55 4.45 15.88
C ASN A 481 -8.73 2.92 15.78
N GLY A 482 -8.91 2.39 14.58
CA GLY A 482 -9.03 0.95 14.32
C GLY A 482 -7.74 0.14 14.44
N LEU A 483 -6.55 0.77 14.40
CA LEU A 483 -5.26 0.04 14.41
C LEU A 483 -4.91 -0.62 15.75
N PHE A 484 -5.53 -0.17 16.84
CA PHE A 484 -5.17 -0.61 18.19
C PHE A 484 -6.38 -0.98 19.06
N GLY A 485 -7.62 -0.77 18.57
CA GLY A 485 -8.86 -0.91 19.35
C GLY A 485 -9.34 -2.34 19.63
N HIS A 486 -8.60 -3.38 19.23
CA HIS A 486 -9.01 -4.78 19.36
C HIS A 486 -7.95 -5.56 20.14
N ASP A 487 -8.22 -5.84 21.43
CA ASP A 487 -7.31 -6.63 22.28
C ASP A 487 -7.33 -8.13 21.92
N GLU A 488 -8.43 -8.62 21.34
CA GLU A 488 -8.66 -10.03 21.00
C GLU A 488 -7.79 -10.52 19.83
N THR A 489 -7.21 -9.61 19.03
CA THR A 489 -6.38 -9.95 17.86
C THR A 489 -4.88 -9.81 18.14
N LEU A 490 -4.46 -9.56 19.38
CA LEU A 490 -3.05 -9.25 19.69
C LEU A 490 -2.16 -10.49 19.82
N GLU A 491 -2.73 -11.64 20.18
CA GLU A 491 -1.95 -12.88 20.37
C GLU A 491 -1.37 -13.41 19.06
N ASP A 492 -2.01 -13.10 17.92
CA ASP A 492 -1.61 -13.52 16.57
C ASP A 492 -0.70 -12.50 15.85
N LEU A 493 -0.38 -11.37 16.50
CA LEU A 493 0.47 -10.34 15.90
C LEU A 493 1.95 -10.58 16.22
N PRO A 494 2.87 -10.30 15.27
CA PRO A 494 4.29 -10.46 15.51
C PRO A 494 4.77 -9.50 16.60
N PRO A 495 5.85 -9.85 17.34
CA PRO A 495 6.49 -8.96 18.30
C PRO A 495 6.79 -7.59 17.67
N HIS A 496 6.23 -6.53 18.24
CA HIS A 496 6.37 -5.16 17.72
C HIS A 496 7.47 -4.40 18.47
N HIS A 497 8.55 -4.05 17.77
CA HIS A 497 9.63 -3.21 18.27
C HIS A 497 9.51 -1.79 17.73
N LEU A 498 9.24 -0.84 18.62
CA LEU A 498 9.04 0.57 18.28
C LEU A 498 10.33 1.36 18.49
N LEU A 499 10.89 1.88 17.40
CA LEU A 499 11.94 2.88 17.40
C LEU A 499 11.32 4.24 17.07
N PHE A 500 11.63 5.27 17.84
CA PHE A 500 11.19 6.64 17.57
C PHE A 500 12.38 7.60 17.62
N SER A 501 12.31 8.66 16.81
CA SER A 501 13.30 9.72 16.84
C SER A 501 12.77 10.99 17.51
N PHE A 502 13.66 11.87 17.99
CA PHE A 502 13.27 13.03 18.80
C PHE A 502 14.14 14.28 18.62
N ARG A 503 15.06 14.29 17.66
CA ARG A 503 15.92 15.46 17.42
C ARG A 503 15.18 16.52 16.62
N GLN A 504 15.27 17.76 17.09
CA GLN A 504 14.72 18.93 16.41
C GLN A 504 15.79 19.86 15.89
N SER A 505 15.55 20.41 14.71
CA SER A 505 16.42 21.35 14.03
C SER A 505 15.81 22.76 14.08
N GLY A 506 16.11 23.54 15.13
CA GLY A 506 15.68 24.96 15.19
C GLY A 506 15.63 25.57 16.59
N TRP A 507 15.71 26.91 16.66
CA TRP A 507 15.67 27.67 17.93
C TRP A 507 14.24 27.97 18.43
N LEU A 508 13.23 27.77 17.59
CA LEU A 508 11.81 27.87 17.91
C LEU A 508 11.22 26.45 18.06
N ALA A 509 11.56 25.77 19.16
CA ALA A 509 11.01 24.46 19.48
C ALA A 509 9.53 24.59 19.86
N GLY A 510 8.62 24.18 18.97
CA GLY A 510 7.18 24.21 19.22
C GLY A 510 6.69 23.02 20.04
N SER A 511 6.79 21.82 19.48
CA SER A 511 6.31 20.57 20.09
C SER A 511 7.38 19.49 19.96
N SER A 512 7.76 18.79 21.03
CA SER A 512 8.77 17.72 21.01
C SER A 512 8.44 16.65 19.95
N GLY A 513 9.45 16.21 19.18
CA GLY A 513 9.29 15.44 17.95
C GLY A 513 10.58 15.37 17.14
N ASP A 514 10.51 14.95 15.88
CA ASP A 514 11.67 14.67 15.02
C ASP A 514 11.74 15.53 13.75
N ASP A 515 11.28 16.78 13.84
CA ASP A 515 11.07 17.76 12.75
C ASP A 515 9.90 17.46 11.79
N VAL A 516 9.27 16.27 11.85
CA VAL A 516 8.10 15.94 11.03
C VAL A 516 6.93 15.49 11.90
N ALA A 517 7.15 14.50 12.77
CA ALA A 517 6.15 13.93 13.65
C ALA A 517 6.38 14.38 15.10
N ALA A 518 5.30 14.72 15.78
CA ALA A 518 5.34 14.96 17.23
C ALA A 518 5.52 13.65 17.99
N LEU A 519 6.23 13.67 19.13
CA LEU A 519 6.35 12.52 20.03
C LEU A 519 4.97 12.00 20.46
N ALA A 520 3.99 12.88 20.68
CA ALA A 520 2.62 12.48 21.00
C ALA A 520 1.97 11.63 19.90
N SER A 521 2.38 11.82 18.63
CA SER A 521 1.92 10.98 17.52
C SER A 521 2.68 9.66 17.43
N MET A 522 3.99 9.66 17.71
CA MET A 522 4.83 8.45 17.67
C MET A 522 4.73 7.57 18.91
N LEU A 523 4.25 8.10 20.04
CA LEU A 523 4.20 7.40 21.34
C LEU A 523 2.83 7.48 22.02
N PRO A 524 1.69 7.22 21.35
CA PRO A 524 0.44 7.04 22.06
C PRO A 524 0.55 5.87 23.04
N SER A 525 -0.01 6.03 24.24
CA SER A 525 0.17 5.07 25.34
C SER A 525 -0.29 3.65 25.01
N GLN A 526 -1.29 3.50 24.14
CA GLN A 526 -1.80 2.20 23.71
C GLN A 526 -0.78 1.42 22.88
N VAL A 527 -0.09 2.11 21.98
CA VAL A 527 0.95 1.49 21.14
C VAL A 527 2.16 1.10 22.00
N GLN A 528 2.57 1.97 22.93
CA GLN A 528 3.65 1.66 23.87
C GLN A 528 3.33 0.41 24.72
N ARG A 529 2.07 0.20 25.10
CA ARG A 529 1.67 -0.99 25.87
C ARG A 529 1.66 -2.27 25.04
N GLN A 530 1.39 -2.17 23.73
CA GLN A 530 1.39 -3.33 22.83
C GLN A 530 2.78 -3.62 22.23
N ALA A 531 3.70 -2.66 22.28
CA ALA A 531 5.06 -2.86 21.80
C ALA A 531 5.86 -3.77 22.75
N THR A 532 6.56 -4.74 22.18
CA THR A 532 7.52 -5.62 22.86
C THR A 532 8.72 -4.83 23.38
N SER A 533 9.16 -3.80 22.65
CA SER A 533 10.19 -2.88 23.12
C SER A 533 10.03 -1.49 22.53
N VAL A 534 10.46 -0.48 23.28
CA VAL A 534 10.51 0.93 22.85
C VAL A 534 11.95 1.43 22.95
N PHE A 535 12.45 2.06 21.89
CA PHE A 535 13.81 2.60 21.82
C PHE A 535 13.83 4.00 21.18
N GLY A 536 14.45 4.97 21.86
CA GLY A 536 14.54 6.35 21.40
C GLY A 536 15.89 6.64 20.74
N VAL A 537 15.86 7.41 19.64
CA VAL A 537 17.04 7.77 18.84
C VAL A 537 17.14 9.29 18.70
N ASP A 538 18.32 9.86 18.97
CA ASP A 538 18.58 11.30 18.80
C ASP A 538 18.85 11.66 17.32
N ALA A 539 17.83 11.44 16.48
CA ALA A 539 17.86 11.70 15.05
C ALA A 539 16.63 12.50 14.58
N GLY A 540 16.68 13.04 13.36
CA GLY A 540 15.48 13.53 12.69
C GLY A 540 14.59 12.40 12.16
N HIS A 541 13.44 12.76 11.58
CA HIS A 541 12.43 11.79 11.11
C HIS A 541 12.96 10.80 10.07
N VAL A 542 13.69 11.29 9.07
CA VAL A 542 14.27 10.45 8.00
C VAL A 542 15.64 9.92 8.41
N GLU A 543 16.41 10.72 9.14
CA GLU A 543 17.77 10.40 9.55
C GLU A 543 17.88 9.17 10.44
N ILE A 544 16.82 8.81 11.18
CA ILE A 544 16.76 7.56 11.95
C ILE A 544 17.12 6.32 11.12
N ILE A 545 16.93 6.35 9.80
CA ILE A 545 17.29 5.25 8.88
C ILE A 545 18.81 5.10 8.75
N SER A 546 19.54 6.21 8.76
CA SER A 546 21.00 6.27 8.63
C SER A 546 21.74 6.35 9.97
N ASP A 547 21.01 6.47 11.09
CA ASP A 547 21.60 6.56 12.42
C ASP A 547 22.21 5.23 12.85
N GLU A 548 23.48 5.26 13.30
CA GLU A 548 24.23 4.05 13.67
C GLU A 548 23.58 3.29 14.84
N SER A 549 23.00 4.00 15.81
CA SER A 549 22.36 3.37 16.97
C SER A 549 21.06 2.68 16.56
N ALA A 550 20.29 3.30 15.65
CA ALA A 550 19.09 2.70 15.08
C ALA A 550 19.44 1.47 14.24
N GLN A 551 20.43 1.55 13.35
CA GLN A 551 20.87 0.43 12.51
C GLN A 551 21.34 -0.77 13.34
N ALA A 552 22.20 -0.52 14.34
CA ALA A 552 22.66 -1.56 15.26
C ALA A 552 21.50 -2.18 16.04
N ARG A 553 20.52 -1.36 16.47
CA ARG A 553 19.33 -1.85 17.16
C ARG A 553 18.46 -2.72 16.26
N VAL A 554 18.18 -2.30 15.02
CA VAL A 554 17.41 -3.09 14.06
C VAL A 554 18.10 -4.44 13.83
N LYS A 555 19.39 -4.45 13.50
CA LYS A 555 20.16 -5.68 13.29
C LYS A 555 20.07 -6.62 14.49
N SER A 556 20.27 -6.09 15.71
CA SER A 556 20.18 -6.89 16.93
C SER A 556 18.79 -7.48 17.17
N LEU A 557 17.72 -6.78 16.79
CA LEU A 557 16.35 -7.27 16.99
C LEU A 557 15.99 -8.39 16.01
N LEU A 558 16.44 -8.27 14.76
CA LEU A 558 16.26 -9.32 13.75
C LEU A 558 16.95 -10.61 14.22
N LEU A 559 18.23 -10.52 14.61
CA LEU A 559 19.02 -11.67 15.09
C LEU A 559 18.46 -12.33 16.37
N GLN A 560 17.83 -11.56 17.26
CA GLN A 560 17.20 -12.11 18.48
C GLN A 560 15.91 -12.86 18.18
N SER A 561 15.33 -12.59 17.03
CA SER A 561 14.07 -13.16 16.58
C SER A 561 14.31 -14.26 15.55
N GLU A 562 15.53 -14.74 15.35
CA GLU A 562 15.85 -15.92 14.53
C GLU A 562 15.76 -17.22 15.34
#